data_AF-A0A7E5VU39-F1
#
_entry.id   AF-A0A7E5VU39-F1
#
_cell.length_a   1.000
_cell.length_b   1.000
_cell.length_c   1.000
_cell.angle_alpha   90.00
_cell.angle_beta   90.00
_cell.angle_gamma   90.00
#
_symmetry.space_group_name_H-M   'P 1'
#
loop_
_entity.id
_entity.type
_entity.pdbx_description
1 polymer ?
#
loop_
_entity_poly.entity_id
_entity_poly.type
_entity_poly.pdbx_seq_one_letter_code
_entity_poly.pdbx_strand_id
1 'polypeptide(L)'
;MAYLIRTVAFRPKELLTRCYNKIVITDNGSTIVALHKDVDFPYEHSKPLPDETVVDNSILRMNDKDEVYRVFKNVKPEIARKHLSSLTLTTEHRWFPRARDKKAKKTEMNRPYL
;
A
#
# COMPACT_ATOMS: atom_id res chain seq x y z
N MET A 1 49.49 -30.32 -11.37
CA MET A 1 48.81 -30.89 -10.19
C MET A 1 48.35 -29.74 -9.31
N ALA A 2 47.04 -29.68 -9.05
CA ALA A 2 46.29 -28.84 -8.10
C ALA A 2 46.35 -27.31 -8.26
N TYR A 3 45.39 -26.75 -9.01
CA TYR A 3 44.94 -25.37 -8.84
C TYR A 3 44.09 -25.28 -7.57
N LEU A 4 44.54 -24.54 -6.55
CA LEU A 4 43.75 -24.25 -5.36
C LEU A 4 42.72 -23.16 -5.67
N ILE A 5 41.51 -23.57 -6.04
CA ILE A 5 40.36 -22.68 -6.10
C ILE A 5 39.95 -22.38 -4.64
N ARG A 6 40.30 -21.20 -4.14
CA ARG A 6 39.70 -20.68 -2.90
C ARG A 6 38.20 -20.51 -3.15
N THR A 7 37.38 -21.35 -2.53
CA THR A 7 35.95 -21.13 -2.42
C THR A 7 35.73 -19.94 -1.48
N VAL A 8 35.70 -18.73 -2.05
CA VAL A 8 35.20 -17.56 -1.34
C VAL A 8 33.71 -17.83 -1.13
N ALA A 9 33.36 -18.31 0.07
CA ALA A 9 31.98 -18.40 0.50
C ALA A 9 31.43 -16.97 0.54
N PHE A 10 30.76 -16.58 -0.53
CA PHE A 10 29.99 -15.36 -0.60
C PHE A 10 28.86 -15.50 0.42
N ARG A 11 29.09 -15.03 1.65
CA ARG A 11 28.02 -14.82 2.62
C ARG A 11 27.30 -13.55 2.16
N PRO A 12 26.05 -13.62 1.68
CA PRO A 12 25.30 -12.41 1.43
C PRO A 12 25.16 -11.68 2.77
N LYS A 13 25.85 -10.54 2.91
CA LYS A 13 25.53 -9.56 3.92
C LYS A 13 24.24 -8.91 3.44
N GLU A 14 23.20 -9.03 4.26
CA GLU A 14 21.89 -8.43 4.03
C GLU A 14 20.99 -9.16 3.03
N LEU A 15 20.58 -10.37 3.40
CA LEU A 15 19.19 -10.72 3.20
C LEU A 15 18.37 -9.82 4.15
N LEU A 16 17.81 -8.72 3.63
CA LEU A 16 16.69 -7.97 4.23
C LEU A 16 15.42 -8.85 4.22
N THR A 17 15.57 -10.06 4.73
CA THR A 17 14.46 -10.96 5.04
C THR A 17 14.14 -10.71 6.50
N ARG A 18 12.86 -10.70 6.87
CA ARG A 18 12.42 -10.62 8.27
C ARG A 18 12.99 -11.82 9.04
N CYS A 19 14.23 -11.70 9.49
CA CYS A 19 15.08 -12.81 9.92
C CYS A 19 15.26 -12.79 11.44
N TYR A 20 14.17 -13.00 12.18
CA TYR A 20 14.27 -13.47 13.56
C TYR A 20 13.38 -14.68 13.81
N ASN A 21 13.24 -15.53 12.80
CA ASN A 21 12.61 -16.83 12.95
C ASN A 21 13.65 -17.78 13.54
N LYS A 22 13.67 -17.91 14.87
CA LYS A 22 14.45 -18.97 15.52
C LYS A 22 13.64 -20.25 15.43
N ILE A 23 13.97 -21.10 14.47
CA ILE A 23 13.39 -22.43 14.35
C ILE A 23 14.29 -23.40 15.11
N VAL A 24 13.71 -24.09 16.09
CA VAL A 24 14.38 -25.06 16.96
C VAL A 24 13.63 -26.37 16.90
N ILE A 25 14.34 -27.48 17.00
CA ILE A 25 13.76 -28.81 17.14
C ILE A 25 13.92 -29.21 18.61
N THR A 26 12.88 -29.80 19.21
CA THR A 26 12.96 -30.31 20.58
C THR A 26 13.96 -31.47 20.68
N ASP A 27 14.51 -31.74 21.87
CA ASP A 27 15.53 -32.77 22.07
C ASP A 27 15.08 -34.17 21.61
N ASN A 28 13.77 -34.43 21.66
CA ASN A 28 13.15 -35.67 21.19
C ASN A 28 12.94 -35.74 19.67
N GLY A 29 13.28 -34.68 18.92
CA GLY A 29 13.11 -34.61 17.45
C GLY A 29 11.65 -34.55 16.97
N SER A 30 10.69 -34.64 17.88
CA SER A 30 9.26 -34.82 17.57
C SER A 30 8.54 -33.53 17.19
N THR A 31 9.09 -32.38 17.56
CA THR A 31 8.39 -31.09 17.43
C THR A 31 9.33 -30.00 16.97
N ILE A 32 8.88 -29.22 15.99
CA ILE A 32 9.57 -28.05 15.47
C ILE A 32 8.91 -26.82 16.07
N VAL A 33 9.68 -26.01 16.80
CA VAL A 33 9.23 -24.78 17.45
C VAL A 33 9.80 -23.59 16.67
N ALA A 34 8.94 -22.74 16.15
CA ALA A 34 9.34 -21.51 15.47
C ALA A 34 8.98 -20.29 16.33
N LEU A 35 9.98 -19.56 16.81
CA LEU A 35 9.79 -18.28 17.47
C LEU A 35 9.82 -17.18 16.41
N HIS A 36 8.69 -16.50 16.23
CA HIS A 36 8.59 -15.27 15.43
C HIS A 36 8.46 -14.09 16.39
N LYS A 37 9.45 -13.20 16.40
CA LYS A 37 9.37 -11.92 17.11
C LYS A 37 8.99 -10.82 16.13
N ASP A 38 8.03 -10.00 16.53
CA ASP A 38 7.74 -8.76 15.83
C ASP A 38 8.91 -7.78 16.03
N VAL A 39 9.26 -7.07 14.96
CA VAL A 39 10.32 -6.05 14.97
C VAL A 39 9.68 -4.71 14.67
N ASP A 40 9.91 -3.76 15.58
CA ASP A 40 9.47 -2.39 15.39
C ASP A 40 10.25 -1.73 14.24
N PHE A 41 9.60 -0.79 13.57
CA PHE A 41 10.23 -0.03 12.50
C PHE A 41 11.27 0.95 13.08
N PRO A 42 12.56 0.86 12.69
CA PRO A 42 13.59 1.76 13.22
C PRO A 42 13.31 3.22 12.85
N TYR A 43 13.45 4.12 13.82
CA TYR A 43 13.18 5.55 13.64
C TYR A 43 14.05 6.19 12.56
N GLU A 44 15.31 5.75 12.43
CA GLU A 44 16.28 6.24 11.44
C GLU A 44 15.84 6.02 9.98
N HIS A 45 14.91 5.09 9.75
CA HIS A 45 14.36 4.82 8.42
C HIS A 45 13.04 5.57 8.16
N SER A 46 12.54 6.31 9.15
CA SER A 46 11.36 7.16 8.99
C SER A 46 11.73 8.48 8.32
N LYS A 47 10.77 9.10 7.63
CA LYS A 47 10.88 10.47 7.15
C LYS A 47 9.97 11.35 7.99
N PRO A 48 10.36 12.61 8.28
CA PRO A 48 9.45 13.55 8.91
C PRO A 48 8.23 13.78 8.00
N LEU A 49 7.08 14.03 8.62
CA LEU A 49 5.88 14.45 7.89
C LEU A 49 6.16 15.84 7.27
N PRO A 50 5.77 16.10 6.01
CA PRO A 50 5.92 17.44 5.44
C PRO A 50 5.04 18.44 6.19
N ASP A 51 5.60 19.62 6.48
CA ASP A 51 4.84 20.72 7.06
C ASP A 51 3.98 21.37 5.97
N GLU A 52 2.67 21.11 5.98
CA GLU A 52 1.72 21.80 5.11
C GLU A 52 1.41 23.19 5.69
N THR A 53 2.26 24.18 5.39
CA THR A 53 1.96 25.57 5.72
C THR A 53 0.91 26.12 4.76
N VAL A 54 -0.37 25.95 5.09
CA VAL A 54 -1.46 26.62 4.37
C VAL A 54 -1.33 28.12 4.67
N VAL A 55 -0.93 28.89 3.67
CA VAL A 55 -0.82 30.35 3.79
C VAL A 55 -2.24 30.91 3.77
N ASP A 56 -2.76 31.24 4.96
CA ASP A 56 -4.06 31.87 5.11
C ASP A 56 -4.02 33.32 4.59
N ASN A 57 -4.45 33.54 3.35
CA ASN A 57 -4.52 34.88 2.77
C ASN A 57 -5.86 35.61 3.05
N SER A 58 -6.85 34.93 3.66
CA SER A 58 -8.17 35.50 3.92
C SER A 58 -8.44 35.73 5.41
N ILE A 59 -8.98 36.91 5.74
CA ILE A 59 -9.40 37.30 7.10
C ILE A 59 -10.42 36.31 7.69
N LEU A 60 -11.24 35.70 6.83
CA LEU A 60 -12.30 34.76 7.23
C LEU A 60 -11.85 33.28 7.25
N ARG A 61 -10.57 32.98 7.01
CA ARG A 61 -10.05 31.58 6.89
C ARG A 61 -10.91 30.70 5.98
N MET A 62 -11.41 31.25 4.87
CA MET A 62 -12.23 30.54 3.88
C MET A 62 -11.43 30.34 2.59
N ASN A 63 -10.24 29.73 2.70
CA ASN A 63 -9.35 29.58 1.54
C ASN A 63 -9.79 28.46 0.59
N ASP A 64 -10.68 27.58 1.03
CA ASP A 64 -11.02 26.37 0.27
C ASP A 64 -12.21 26.55 -0.68
N LYS A 65 -12.78 27.76 -0.79
CA LYS A 65 -13.98 28.00 -1.62
C LYS A 65 -13.75 27.59 -3.07
N ASP A 66 -12.62 27.98 -3.64
CA ASP A 66 -12.29 27.65 -5.04
C ASP A 66 -12.05 26.15 -5.22
N GLU A 67 -11.48 25.48 -4.22
CA GLU A 67 -11.33 24.02 -4.22
C GLU A 67 -12.69 23.31 -4.13
N VAL A 68 -13.56 23.75 -3.24
CA VAL A 68 -14.93 23.26 -3.09
C VAL A 68 -15.68 23.41 -4.42
N TYR A 69 -15.65 24.58 -5.05
CA TYR A 69 -16.28 24.78 -6.35
C TYR A 69 -15.67 23.91 -7.45
N ARG A 70 -14.36 23.65 -7.41
CA ARG A 70 -13.69 22.76 -8.35
C ARG A 70 -14.13 21.30 -8.16
N VAL A 71 -14.24 20.82 -6.93
CA VAL A 71 -14.63 19.45 -6.59
C VAL A 71 -16.09 19.17 -6.97
N PHE A 72 -16.99 20.11 -6.67
CA PHE A 72 -18.42 19.94 -6.94
C PHE A 72 -18.85 20.36 -8.35
N LYS A 73 -17.90 20.68 -9.23
CA LYS A 73 -18.21 21.01 -10.63
C LYS A 73 -18.71 19.78 -11.36
N ASN A 74 -19.87 19.89 -12.02
CA ASN A 74 -20.38 18.83 -12.87
C ASN A 74 -19.48 18.68 -14.12
N VAL A 75 -18.72 17.58 -14.17
CA VAL A 75 -17.82 17.24 -15.28
C VAL A 75 -18.50 16.24 -16.23
N LYS A 76 -18.29 16.40 -17.54
CA LYS A 76 -18.78 15.43 -18.53
C LYS A 76 -18.17 14.04 -18.25
N PRO A 77 -18.92 12.94 -18.45
CA PRO A 77 -18.47 11.60 -18.10
C PRO A 77 -17.19 11.18 -18.84
N GLU A 78 -16.99 11.64 -20.07
CA GLU A 78 -15.77 11.37 -20.86
C GLU A 78 -14.52 11.99 -20.22
N ILE A 79 -14.63 13.25 -19.81
CA ILE A 79 -13.54 13.99 -19.16
C ILE A 79 -13.24 13.35 -17.80
N ALA A 80 -14.27 13.02 -17.02
CA ALA A 80 -14.11 12.35 -15.73
C ALA A 80 -13.34 11.02 -15.86
N ARG A 81 -13.67 10.18 -16.84
CA ARG A 81 -12.96 8.92 -17.08
C ARG A 81 -11.47 9.13 -17.38
N LYS A 82 -11.15 10.12 -18.22
CA LYS A 82 -9.76 10.45 -18.56
C LYS A 82 -8.98 10.95 -17.34
N HIS A 83 -9.56 11.82 -16.52
CA HIS A 83 -8.95 12.26 -15.27
C HIS A 83 -8.71 11.09 -14.31
N LEU A 84 -9.70 10.22 -14.12
CA LEU A 84 -9.58 9.04 -13.24
C LEU A 84 -8.50 8.08 -13.74
N SER A 85 -8.45 7.83 -15.05
CA SER A 85 -7.41 7.03 -15.71
C SER A 85 -6.02 7.60 -15.45
N SER A 86 -5.85 8.92 -15.61
CA SER A 86 -4.58 9.61 -15.38
C SER A 86 -4.15 9.63 -13.90
N LEU A 87 -5.09 9.87 -12.97
CA LEU A 87 -4.80 9.94 -11.53
C LEU A 87 -4.41 8.58 -10.95
N THR A 88 -5.06 7.51 -11.43
CA THR A 88 -4.85 6.15 -10.90
C THR A 88 -3.87 5.32 -11.74
N LEU A 89 -3.30 5.90 -12.81
CA LEU A 89 -2.45 5.20 -13.78
C LEU A 89 -3.12 3.92 -14.32
N THR A 90 -4.43 3.98 -14.54
CA THR A 90 -5.23 2.88 -15.12
C THR A 90 -5.64 3.19 -16.55
N THR A 91 -6.32 2.25 -17.22
CA THR A 91 -6.91 2.47 -18.56
C THR A 91 -8.33 3.04 -18.48
N GLU A 92 -8.71 3.84 -19.49
CA GLU A 92 -10.02 4.50 -19.53
C GLU A 92 -11.21 3.51 -19.53
N HIS A 93 -11.04 2.34 -20.16
CA HIS A 93 -12.08 1.31 -20.27
C HIS A 93 -12.55 0.75 -18.92
N ARG A 94 -11.71 0.82 -17.88
CA ARG A 94 -12.08 0.38 -16.52
C ARG A 94 -13.21 1.23 -15.93
N TRP A 95 -13.32 2.48 -16.36
CA TRP A 95 -14.25 3.48 -15.84
C TRP A 95 -15.55 3.58 -16.64
N PHE A 96 -15.79 2.65 -17.57
CA PHE A 96 -17.11 2.49 -18.19
C PHE A 96 -18.00 1.63 -17.28
N PRO A 97 -19.29 2.00 -17.11
CA PRO A 97 -20.21 1.25 -16.27
C PRO A 97 -20.39 -0.16 -16.85
N ARG A 98 -20.15 -1.19 -16.03
CA ARG A 98 -20.36 -2.57 -16.47
C ARG A 98 -21.86 -2.87 -16.48
N ALA A 99 -22.29 -3.71 -17.42
CA ALA A 99 -23.70 -4.12 -17.52
C ALA A 99 -24.21 -4.83 -16.25
N ARG A 100 -23.30 -5.52 -15.53
CA ARG A 100 -23.59 -6.16 -14.24
C ARG A 100 -23.88 -5.14 -13.14
N ASP A 101 -23.14 -4.03 -13.12
CA ASP A 101 -23.26 -3.00 -12.07
C ASP A 101 -24.55 -2.20 -12.21
N LYS A 102 -25.06 -2.02 -13.46
CA LYS A 102 -26.42 -1.49 -13.71
C LYS A 102 -27.53 -2.35 -13.10
N LYS A 103 -27.26 -3.64 -12.91
CA LYS A 103 -28.17 -4.64 -12.34
C LYS A 103 -27.63 -5.19 -11.02
N ALA A 104 -26.84 -4.40 -10.30
CA ALA A 104 -26.35 -4.81 -8.99
C ALA A 104 -27.56 -5.15 -8.11
N LYS A 105 -27.61 -6.39 -7.64
CA LYS A 105 -28.69 -6.86 -6.78
C LYS A 105 -28.59 -6.08 -5.47
N LYS A 106 -29.64 -5.32 -5.13
CA LYS A 106 -29.81 -4.73 -3.79
C LYS A 106 -30.26 -5.79 -2.77
N THR A 107 -29.79 -7.03 -2.93
CA THR A 107 -30.11 -8.10 -1.99
C THR A 107 -29.16 -7.92 -0.82
N GLU A 108 -29.72 -7.70 0.35
CA GLU A 108 -28.94 -7.66 1.57
C GLU A 108 -28.21 -9.00 1.75
N MET A 109 -26.98 -8.93 2.25
CA MET A 109 -26.21 -10.14 2.52
C MET A 109 -26.97 -10.94 3.58
N ASN A 110 -27.33 -12.19 3.28
CA ASN A 110 -28.06 -13.07 4.21
C ASN A 110 -27.39 -13.18 5.60
N ARG A 111 -26.11 -12.82 5.71
CA ARG A 111 -25.35 -12.85 6.95
C ARG A 111 -24.55 -11.54 7.10
N PRO A 112 -25.09 -10.51 7.76
CA PRO A 112 -24.45 -9.20 7.85
C PRO A 112 -23.16 -9.15 8.70
N TYR A 113 -22.76 -10.24 9.36
CA TYR A 113 -21.65 -10.26 10.33
C TYR A 113 -20.62 -11.39 10.10
N LEU A 114 -20.55 -11.96 8.91
CA LEU A 114 -19.54 -12.95 8.52
C LEU A 114 -18.56 -12.40 7.50
#